data_AF-A0A8S0RAE8-F1
#
_entry.id   AF-A0A8S0RAE8-F1
#
_cell.length_a   1.000
_cell.length_b   1.000
_cell.length_c   1.000
_cell.angle_alpha   90.00
_cell.angle_beta   90.00
_cell.angle_gamma   90.00
#
_symmetry.space_group_name_H-M   'P 1'
#
loop_
_entity.id
_entity.type
_entity.pdbx_description
1 polymer ?
#
loop_
_entity_poly.entity_id
_entity_poly.type
_entity_poly.pdbx_seq_one_letter_code
_entity_poly.pdbx_strand_id
1 'polypeptide(L)'
;MVGLTSIGPSSLEPNTLKPDITKPKLNNLVAWSESISSTILFIDDWVVEYNVVSQTSMSYPLVATVIALIRAYCIQNRAVPP
;
A
#
# COMPACT_ATOMS: atom_id res chain seq x y z
N MET A 1 -1.64 12.15 -10.45
CA MET A 1 -2.17 10.77 -10.35
C MET A 1 -1.50 9.94 -11.43
N VAL A 2 -1.12 8.70 -11.15
CA VAL A 2 -0.26 7.87 -12.04
C VAL A 2 -1.15 6.85 -12.75
N GLY A 3 -0.90 6.57 -14.03
CA GLY A 3 -1.78 5.76 -14.91
C GLY A 3 -2.06 4.30 -14.49
N LEU A 4 -1.53 3.86 -13.34
CA LEU A 4 -1.77 2.53 -12.76
C LEU A 4 -2.92 2.52 -11.74
N THR A 5 -3.53 3.67 -11.44
CA THR A 5 -4.66 3.74 -10.50
C THR A 5 -5.98 3.43 -11.17
N SER A 6 -6.74 2.45 -10.64
CA SER A 6 -8.15 2.30 -11.00
C SER A 6 -8.93 3.54 -10.56
N ILE A 7 -9.70 4.10 -11.48
CA ILE A 7 -10.51 5.30 -11.29
C ILE A 7 -11.98 4.85 -11.30
N GLY A 8 -12.76 5.32 -10.34
CA GLY A 8 -14.20 5.07 -10.29
C GLY A 8 -14.97 5.78 -11.42
N PRO A 9 -16.31 5.70 -11.41
CA PRO A 9 -17.16 5.18 -10.33
C PRO A 9 -17.16 3.66 -10.24
N SER A 10 -17.63 3.12 -9.11
CA SER A 10 -17.71 1.66 -8.95
C SER A 10 -18.75 1.06 -9.92
N SER A 11 -18.41 -0.07 -10.56
CA SER A 11 -19.32 -0.75 -11.50
C SER A 11 -20.57 -1.32 -10.81
N LEU A 12 -20.45 -1.66 -9.52
CA LEU A 12 -21.53 -2.21 -8.70
C LEU A 12 -22.48 -1.12 -8.16
N GLU A 13 -21.95 0.06 -7.87
CA GLU A 13 -22.73 1.19 -7.35
C GLU A 13 -22.18 2.51 -7.91
N PRO A 14 -22.78 3.02 -9.00
CA PRO A 14 -22.26 4.20 -9.70
C PRO A 14 -22.26 5.48 -8.84
N ASN A 15 -23.07 5.50 -7.78
CA ASN A 15 -23.18 6.62 -6.85
C ASN A 15 -22.05 6.65 -5.80
N THR A 16 -21.22 5.60 -5.74
CA THR A 16 -20.12 5.48 -4.79
C THR A 16 -18.79 5.89 -5.45
N LEU A 17 -18.18 6.95 -4.91
CA LEU A 17 -16.88 7.45 -5.33
C LEU A 17 -15.76 6.48 -4.92
N LYS A 18 -14.95 6.05 -5.89
CA LYS A 18 -13.72 5.26 -5.68
C LYS A 18 -12.56 5.90 -6.46
N PRO A 19 -11.32 5.81 -5.96
CA PRO A 19 -10.89 5.24 -4.67
C PRO A 19 -11.12 6.22 -3.50
N ASP A 20 -11.41 5.70 -2.31
CA ASP A 20 -11.76 6.55 -1.15
C ASP A 20 -10.56 7.35 -0.62
N ILE A 21 -9.34 6.78 -0.69
CA ILE A 21 -8.10 7.40 -0.21
C ILE A 21 -6.98 7.10 -1.21
N THR A 22 -6.14 8.09 -1.51
CA THR A 22 -4.97 7.93 -2.40
C THR A 22 -3.68 8.30 -1.67
N LYS A 23 -2.66 7.43 -1.76
CA LYS A 23 -1.26 7.66 -1.35
C LYS A 23 -0.37 7.78 -2.59
N PRO A 24 0.80 8.46 -2.54
CA PRO A 24 1.90 8.27 -3.49
C PRO A 24 2.23 6.78 -3.75
N LYS A 25 2.34 6.40 -5.03
CA LYS A 25 2.46 4.98 -5.47
C LYS A 25 3.69 4.69 -6.33
N LEU A 26 4.56 5.67 -6.53
CA LEU A 26 5.75 5.55 -7.36
C LEU A 26 6.99 5.41 -6.46
N ASN A 27 7.88 4.50 -6.86
CA ASN A 27 9.21 4.37 -6.30
C ASN A 27 9.25 4.14 -4.78
N ASN A 28 8.38 3.25 -4.28
CA ASN A 28 8.43 2.86 -2.88
C ASN A 28 9.57 1.87 -2.67
N LEU A 29 10.46 2.17 -1.73
CA LEU A 29 11.48 1.24 -1.24
C LEU A 29 10.81 0.27 -0.26
N VAL A 30 10.86 -1.02 -0.56
CA VAL A 30 10.28 -2.07 0.30
C VAL A 30 11.27 -3.20 0.47
N ALA A 31 11.17 -3.90 1.60
CA ALA A 31 11.86 -5.16 1.81
C ALA A 31 11.42 -6.14 0.72
N TRP A 32 12.40 -6.83 0.14
CA TRP A 32 12.20 -7.77 -0.95
C TRP A 32 12.57 -9.18 -0.50
N SER A 33 11.86 -10.18 -1.00
CA SER A 33 12.13 -11.56 -0.63
C SER A 33 13.34 -12.08 -1.39
N GLU A 34 14.31 -12.64 -0.67
CA GLU A 34 15.52 -13.18 -1.26
C GLU A 34 15.30 -14.39 -2.19
N SER A 35 14.10 -14.99 -2.12
CA SER A 35 13.71 -16.14 -2.94
C SER A 35 13.16 -15.75 -4.32
N ILE A 36 13.02 -14.44 -4.60
CA ILE A 36 12.42 -13.93 -5.84
C ILE A 36 13.41 -12.98 -6.50
N SER A 37 13.68 -13.18 -7.79
CA SER A 37 14.49 -12.27 -8.61
C SER A 37 14.01 -10.82 -8.48
N SER A 38 14.97 -9.90 -8.38
CA SER A 38 14.72 -8.45 -8.23
C SER A 38 13.93 -7.83 -9.39
N THR A 39 14.06 -8.38 -10.60
CA THR A 39 13.32 -7.92 -11.78
C THR A 39 12.11 -8.81 -12.09
N ILE A 40 11.90 -9.87 -11.32
CA ILE A 40 10.83 -10.88 -11.55
C ILE A 40 11.02 -11.58 -12.92
N LEU A 41 12.23 -11.53 -13.48
CA LEU A 41 12.61 -12.20 -14.71
C LEU A 41 13.43 -13.45 -14.37
N PHE A 42 13.17 -14.53 -15.10
CA PHE A 42 13.83 -15.83 -14.89
C PHE A 42 15.32 -15.86 -15.30
N ILE A 43 15.85 -14.75 -15.83
CA ILE A 43 17.19 -14.66 -16.42
C ILE A 43 18.18 -13.98 -15.47
N ASP A 44 17.69 -13.35 -14.42
CA ASP A 44 18.47 -12.51 -13.53
C ASP A 44 18.31 -12.99 -12.08
N ASP A 45 19.32 -13.72 -11.62
CA ASP A 45 19.39 -14.35 -10.28
C ASP A 45 19.88 -13.39 -9.19
N TRP A 46 19.93 -12.08 -9.47
CA TRP A 46 20.48 -11.11 -8.54
C TRP A 46 19.44 -10.80 -7.47
N VAL A 47 19.80 -11.13 -6.25
CA VAL A 47 18.95 -10.97 -5.07
C VAL A 47 19.31 -9.67 -4.34
N VAL A 48 18.30 -8.90 -3.95
CA VAL A 48 18.44 -7.69 -3.15
C VAL A 48 17.54 -7.76 -1.92
N GLU A 49 18.00 -7.21 -0.79
CA GLU A 49 17.19 -7.10 0.43
C GLU A 49 16.08 -6.05 0.30
N TYR A 50 16.28 -5.05 -0.57
CA TYR A 50 15.34 -3.94 -0.79
C TYR A 50 15.16 -3.67 -2.28
N ASN A 51 13.92 -3.48 -2.71
CA ASN A 51 13.58 -3.19 -4.10
C ASN A 51 12.72 -1.91 -4.21
N VAL A 52 12.84 -1.22 -5.34
CA VAL A 52 12.05 -0.02 -5.66
C VAL A 52 10.94 -0.42 -6.61
N VAL A 53 9.71 -0.35 -6.12
CA VAL A 53 8.54 -0.91 -6.82
C VAL A 53 7.39 0.08 -6.90
N SER A 54 6.71 0.05 -8.04
CA SER A 54 5.65 0.98 -8.41
C SER A 54 4.36 0.21 -8.74
N GLN A 55 3.63 -0.23 -7.73
CA GLN A 55 2.35 -0.94 -7.89
C GLN A 55 1.28 -0.38 -6.94
N THR A 56 0.01 -0.47 -7.35
CA THR A 56 -1.14 -0.06 -6.52
C THR A 56 -1.29 -0.91 -5.26
N SER A 57 -0.95 -2.19 -5.31
CA SER A 57 -0.95 -3.12 -4.17
C SER A 57 -0.03 -2.66 -3.02
N MET A 58 1.03 -1.87 -3.33
CA MET A 58 1.97 -1.32 -2.36
C MET A 58 1.43 -0.10 -1.60
N SER A 59 0.30 0.47 -2.04
CA SER A 59 -0.34 1.60 -1.35
C SER A 59 -1.22 1.17 -0.17
N TYR A 60 -1.72 -0.07 -0.19
CA TYR A 60 -2.52 -0.66 0.88
C TYR A 60 -1.79 -0.77 2.23
N PRO A 61 -0.54 -1.30 2.33
CA PRO A 61 0.12 -1.48 3.62
C PRO A 61 0.32 -0.16 4.38
N LEU A 62 0.66 0.95 3.72
CA LEU A 62 0.84 2.22 4.45
C LEU A 62 -0.48 2.82 4.94
N VAL A 63 -1.56 2.76 4.15
CA VAL A 63 -2.88 3.21 4.60
C VAL A 63 -3.32 2.38 5.82
N ALA A 64 -3.07 1.06 5.78
CA ALA A 64 -3.32 0.18 6.91
C ALA A 64 -2.45 0.55 8.14
N THR A 65 -1.18 0.92 7.97
CA THR A 65 -0.31 1.38 9.07
C THR A 65 -0.86 2.64 9.75
N VAL A 66 -1.30 3.63 8.97
CA VAL A 66 -1.89 4.86 9.51
C VAL A 66 -3.16 4.54 10.30
N ILE A 67 -4.04 3.69 9.76
CA ILE A 67 -5.25 3.26 10.46
C ILE A 67 -4.90 2.50 11.75
N ALA A 68 -3.92 1.60 11.71
CA ALA A 68 -3.47 0.85 12.88
C ALA A 68 -2.92 1.77 13.97
N LEU A 69 -2.14 2.79 13.60
CA LEU A 69 -1.60 3.76 14.54
C LEU A 69 -2.70 4.62 15.16
N ILE A 70 -3.65 5.10 14.36
CA ILE A 70 -4.82 5.83 14.87
C ILE A 70 -5.62 4.95 15.83
N ARG A 71 -5.85 3.67 15.49
CA ARG A 71 -6.56 2.73 16.36
C ARG A 71 -5.80 2.49 17.66
N ALA A 72 -4.48 2.27 17.62
CA ALA A 72 -3.65 2.08 18.80
C ALA A 72 -3.69 3.31 19.73
N TYR A 73 -3.58 4.50 19.16
CA TYR A 73 -3.69 5.75 19.90
C TYR A 73 -5.07 5.91 20.56
N CYS A 74 -6.15 5.63 19.82
CA CYS A 74 -7.49 5.69 20.37
C CYS A 74 -7.72 4.66 21.49
N ILE A 75 -7.14 3.47 21.40
CA ILE A 75 -7.23 2.44 22.44
C ILE A 75 -6.47 2.88 23.70
N GLN A 76 -5.26 3.41 23.55
CA GLN A 76 -4.43 3.87 24.67
C GLN A 76 -5.14 4.99 25.47
N ASN A 77 -5.83 5.90 24.78
CA ASN A 77 -6.51 7.03 25.40
C ASN A 77 -7.94 6.72 25.88
N ARG A 78 -8.46 5.51 25.63
CA ARG A 78 -9.80 5.08 26.09
C ARG A 78 -9.81 4.56 27.53
N ALA A 79 -8.64 4.40 28.16
CA ALA A 79 -8.49 3.88 29.52
C ALA A 79 -8.67 4.93 30.63
N VAL A 80 -8.98 6.19 30.30
CA VAL A 80 -9.29 7.22 31.30
C VAL A 80 -10.81 7.42 31.32
N PRO A 81 -11.55 6.79 32.26
CA PRO A 81 -12.91 7.23 32.55
C PRO A 81 -12.88 8.64 33.13
N PRO A 82 -13.97 9.42 32.95
CA PRO A 82 -14.07 10.78 33.50
C PRO A 82 -13.95 10.82 35.02
#